data_AF-M2QJD8-F1
#
_entry.id   AF-M2QJD8-F1
#
_cell.length_a   1.000
_cell.length_b   1.000
_cell.length_c   1.000
_cell.angle_alpha   90.00
_cell.angle_beta   90.00
_cell.angle_gamma   90.00
#
_symmetry.space_group_name_H-M   'P 1'
#
loop_
_entity.id
_entity.type
_entity.pdbx_description
1 polymer ?
#
loop_
_entity_poly.entity_id
_entity_poly.type
_entity_poly.pdbx_seq_one_letter_code
_entity_poly.pdbx_strand_id
1 'polypeptide(L)'
;MPAKTKRVHFEDDSIPPTPSPTFSNASLLSSPGPLTPQHYPLPAGVLPYSPYSPYGAPLKQFSPAQSFSPAQLASPAPPFGAAPYVAGQVRIHPLLAPPPPGFSSALAWDLTRAPKSALRCTSGAHPAPLDTAALAEPATHPPLPALTLICDILPWSITITPTPGAAWAQRGAPCVTVGDVLHTVYSVLRLAVNPTELFHIPPEARARVEGAFHRRCAAAGPGEAAKGIKRVDFLVGANGFAGLTMAMGGAVMKGKGLGEVWVLHLAMA
;
A
#
# COMPACT_ATOMS: atom_id res chain seq x y z
N MET A 1 -64.30 -9.29 13.74
CA MET A 1 -63.49 -10.50 14.00
C MET A 1 -62.29 -10.09 14.86
N PRO A 2 -62.12 -10.63 16.09
CA PRO A 2 -61.05 -10.20 16.98
C PRO A 2 -59.70 -10.84 16.60
N ALA A 3 -58.64 -10.01 16.58
CA ALA A 3 -57.30 -10.39 16.17
C ALA A 3 -56.56 -11.19 17.26
N LYS A 4 -55.96 -12.30 16.86
CA LYS A 4 -55.25 -13.26 17.72
C LYS A 4 -53.81 -12.79 17.94
N THR A 5 -53.50 -12.28 19.12
CA THR A 5 -52.14 -11.86 19.51
C THR A 5 -51.31 -13.07 19.89
N LYS A 6 -50.18 -13.25 19.20
CA LYS A 6 -49.22 -14.34 19.41
C LYS A 6 -48.21 -13.90 20.48
N ARG A 7 -48.26 -14.53 21.67
CA ARG A 7 -47.24 -14.37 22.72
C ARG A 7 -46.17 -15.44 22.54
N VAL A 8 -44.90 -15.02 22.63
CA VAL A 8 -43.73 -15.90 22.62
C VAL A 8 -43.35 -16.15 24.07
N HIS A 9 -43.23 -17.43 24.44
CA HIS A 9 -42.79 -17.88 25.74
C HIS A 9 -41.30 -18.21 25.64
N PHE A 10 -40.47 -17.66 26.53
CA PHE A 10 -39.07 -18.02 26.65
C PHE A 10 -38.95 -18.97 27.84
N GLU A 11 -38.46 -20.19 27.58
CA GLU A 11 -38.14 -21.14 28.64
C GLU A 11 -36.89 -20.68 29.38
N ASP A 12 -37.02 -20.64 30.69
CA ASP A 12 -36.04 -20.20 31.67
C ASP A 12 -35.34 -21.46 32.23
N ASP A 13 -34.50 -22.10 31.41
CA ASP A 13 -33.79 -23.31 31.82
C ASP A 13 -32.27 -23.18 31.64
N SER A 14 -31.61 -23.02 32.79
CA SER A 14 -30.26 -23.50 33.11
C SER A 14 -29.11 -23.07 32.18
N ILE A 15 -28.61 -21.84 32.37
CA ILE A 15 -27.31 -21.43 31.84
C ILE A 15 -26.21 -22.19 32.62
N PRO A 16 -25.38 -23.03 31.97
CA PRO A 16 -24.27 -23.69 32.65
C PRO A 16 -23.21 -22.65 33.07
N PRO A 17 -22.59 -22.80 34.25
CA PRO A 17 -21.59 -21.86 34.74
C PRO A 17 -20.38 -21.84 33.79
N THR A 18 -20.03 -20.63 33.35
CA THR A 18 -18.84 -20.36 32.54
C THR A 18 -17.57 -20.75 33.31
N PRO A 19 -16.66 -21.54 32.73
CA PRO A 19 -15.42 -21.92 33.40
C PRO A 19 -14.51 -20.69 33.60
N SER A 20 -13.97 -20.56 34.81
CA SER A 20 -13.05 -19.49 35.19
C SER A 20 -11.73 -19.56 34.39
N PRO A 21 -11.10 -18.42 34.08
CA PRO A 21 -9.82 -18.39 33.37
C PRO A 21 -8.69 -18.88 34.29
N THR A 22 -8.12 -20.04 33.95
CA THR A 22 -6.89 -20.54 34.58
C THR A 22 -5.72 -19.66 34.13
N PHE A 23 -5.18 -18.86 35.05
CA PHE A 23 -3.94 -18.13 34.84
C PHE A 23 -2.75 -19.11 34.87
N SER A 24 -2.26 -19.49 33.69
CA SER A 24 -1.00 -20.21 33.58
C SER A 24 0.17 -19.25 33.76
N ASN A 25 0.86 -19.41 34.88
CA ASN A 25 2.03 -18.64 35.28
C ASN A 25 3.29 -19.21 34.57
N ALA A 26 3.51 -18.85 33.31
CA ALA A 26 4.72 -19.20 32.57
C ALA A 26 5.75 -18.07 32.66
N SER A 27 6.64 -18.17 33.65
CA SER A 27 7.83 -17.31 33.74
C SER A 27 8.86 -17.78 32.72
N LEU A 28 9.04 -17.05 31.63
CA LEU A 28 10.12 -17.30 30.66
C LEU A 28 11.45 -16.76 31.22
N LEU A 29 12.51 -17.55 31.10
CA LEU A 29 13.88 -17.16 31.42
C LEU A 29 14.34 -16.00 30.52
N SER A 30 14.92 -14.98 31.14
CA SER A 30 15.54 -13.84 30.46
C SER A 30 16.69 -14.27 29.54
N SER A 31 16.59 -13.89 28.27
CA SER A 31 17.64 -14.07 27.27
C SER A 31 18.82 -13.14 27.56
N PRO A 32 20.08 -13.60 27.49
CA PRO A 32 21.24 -12.72 27.52
C PRO A 32 21.22 -11.79 26.30
N GLY A 33 21.36 -10.50 26.55
CA GLY A 33 21.31 -9.45 25.52
C GLY A 33 22.46 -9.52 24.50
N PRO A 34 22.35 -8.77 23.40
CA PRO A 34 23.32 -8.80 22.31
C PRO A 34 24.68 -8.23 22.73
N LEU A 35 25.76 -8.94 22.38
CA LEU A 35 27.14 -8.52 22.56
C LEU A 35 27.45 -7.31 21.66
N THR A 36 27.94 -6.23 22.25
CA THR A 36 28.43 -5.03 21.56
C THR A 36 29.73 -5.32 20.80
N PRO A 37 29.90 -4.81 19.56
CA PRO A 37 31.13 -5.02 18.77
C PRO A 37 32.33 -4.30 19.38
N GLN A 38 33.49 -4.96 19.38
CA GLN A 38 34.76 -4.35 19.76
C GLN A 38 35.34 -3.50 18.62
N HIS A 39 35.72 -2.27 18.95
CA HIS A 39 36.42 -1.34 18.07
C HIS A 39 37.88 -1.77 17.88
N TYR A 40 38.27 -2.04 16.64
CA TYR A 40 39.67 -2.14 16.25
C TYR A 40 40.21 -0.76 15.83
N PRO A 41 41.34 -0.29 16.37
CA PRO A 41 42.01 0.90 15.87
C PRO A 41 42.73 0.61 14.55
N LEU A 42 42.48 1.44 13.54
CA LEU A 42 43.20 1.43 12.25
C LEU A 42 44.58 2.09 12.42
N PRO A 43 45.66 1.52 11.84
CA PRO A 43 46.96 2.17 11.80
C PRO A 43 46.99 3.29 10.75
N ALA A 44 47.58 4.41 11.14
CA ALA A 44 47.85 5.56 10.30
C ALA A 44 49.02 5.32 9.34
N GLY A 45 48.88 5.84 8.13
CA GLY A 45 49.99 6.10 7.20
C GLY A 45 50.18 5.03 6.13
N VAL A 46 49.98 5.41 4.87
CA VAL A 46 51.03 5.55 3.85
C VAL A 46 50.36 6.11 2.59
N LEU A 47 50.76 7.32 2.19
CA LEU A 47 50.51 7.86 0.86
C LEU A 47 51.49 7.23 -0.14
N PRO A 48 51.05 6.89 -1.35
CA PRO A 48 51.94 6.86 -2.51
C PRO A 48 51.65 8.05 -3.43
N TYR A 49 52.68 8.88 -3.56
CA TYR A 49 52.98 9.73 -4.71
C TYR A 49 52.66 9.04 -6.04
N SER A 50 52.05 9.75 -6.99
CA SER A 50 52.09 9.40 -8.41
C SER A 50 52.55 10.61 -9.23
N PRO A 51 53.63 10.48 -10.02
CA PRO A 51 54.21 11.57 -10.82
C PRO A 51 53.63 11.64 -12.24
N TYR A 52 53.49 12.88 -12.71
CA TYR A 52 53.60 13.35 -14.10
C TYR A 52 52.91 12.58 -15.24
N SER A 53 51.94 13.25 -15.88
CA SER A 53 51.68 13.07 -17.31
C SER A 53 51.51 14.43 -17.99
N PRO A 54 52.31 14.77 -19.03
CA PRO A 54 52.27 16.05 -19.69
C PRO A 54 51.67 15.93 -21.09
N TYR A 55 50.38 16.20 -21.26
CA TYR A 55 49.86 16.60 -22.58
C TYR A 55 48.75 17.63 -22.39
N GLY A 56 49.04 18.84 -22.85
CA GLY A 56 48.12 19.97 -22.87
C GLY A 56 47.01 19.80 -23.89
N ALA A 57 45.83 20.27 -23.52
CA ALA A 57 44.73 20.58 -24.41
C ALA A 57 44.18 21.97 -24.05
N PRO A 58 43.72 22.76 -25.02
CA PRO A 58 43.54 24.20 -24.88
C PRO A 58 42.29 24.59 -24.08
N LEU A 59 42.48 25.60 -23.22
CA LEU A 59 41.48 26.28 -22.41
C LEU A 59 40.39 26.92 -23.30
N LYS A 60 39.15 26.43 -23.17
CA LYS A 60 37.96 27.24 -23.48
C LYS A 60 37.67 28.11 -22.26
N GLN A 61 37.67 29.42 -22.48
CA GLN A 61 37.31 30.45 -21.51
C GLN A 61 35.89 30.18 -20.97
N PHE A 62 35.81 29.84 -19.68
CA PHE A 62 34.58 29.86 -18.91
C PHE A 62 34.43 31.22 -18.22
N SER A 63 33.25 31.80 -18.36
CA SER A 63 32.80 33.04 -17.74
C SER A 63 32.94 33.02 -16.21
N PRO A 64 33.13 34.19 -15.56
CA PRO A 64 33.38 34.27 -14.13
C PRO A 64 32.19 33.79 -13.30
N ALA A 65 32.52 32.97 -12.30
CA ALA A 65 31.61 32.39 -11.34
C ALA A 65 30.87 33.47 -10.54
N GLN A 66 29.55 33.30 -10.43
CA GLN A 66 28.76 33.93 -9.37
C GLN A 66 29.22 33.34 -8.03
N SER A 67 29.66 34.21 -7.13
CA SER A 67 29.99 33.91 -5.75
C SER A 67 28.72 33.50 -4.99
N PHE A 68 28.43 32.19 -4.94
CA PHE A 68 27.42 31.66 -4.05
C PHE A 68 27.94 31.70 -2.61
N SER A 69 27.32 32.54 -1.78
CA SER A 69 27.56 32.60 -0.35
C SER A 69 27.11 31.29 0.32
N PRO A 70 27.94 30.61 1.14
CA PRO A 70 27.62 29.29 1.70
C PRO A 70 26.67 29.31 2.92
N ALA A 71 25.87 30.38 3.10
CA ALA A 71 25.07 30.59 4.31
C ALA A 71 23.60 30.11 4.25
N GLN A 72 23.16 29.41 3.19
CA GLN A 72 21.75 28.99 3.06
C GLN A 72 21.46 27.49 3.29
N LEU A 73 22.43 26.70 3.76
CA LEU A 73 22.32 25.24 3.86
C LEU A 73 21.75 24.70 5.19
N ALA A 74 21.08 25.53 5.98
CA ALA A 74 20.47 25.10 7.25
C ALA A 74 19.07 25.69 7.44
N SER A 75 18.16 25.48 6.49
CA SER A 75 16.74 25.46 6.86
C SER A 75 16.39 24.04 7.31
N PRO A 76 16.04 23.81 8.59
CA PRO A 76 15.49 22.53 9.00
C PRO A 76 14.22 22.31 8.18
N ALA A 77 14.16 21.18 7.47
CA ALA A 77 12.94 20.76 6.80
C ALA A 77 11.81 20.83 7.85
N PRO A 78 10.66 21.46 7.53
CA PRO A 78 9.56 21.52 8.48
C PRO A 78 9.21 20.09 8.91
N PRO A 79 8.97 19.84 10.22
CA PRO A 79 8.55 18.53 10.67
C PRO A 79 7.32 18.11 9.86
N PHE A 80 7.37 16.91 9.29
CA PHE A 80 6.24 16.25 8.64
C PHE A 80 5.06 16.22 9.63
N GLY A 81 4.16 17.20 9.55
CA GLY A 81 2.99 17.22 10.44
C GLY A 81 2.28 18.55 10.67
N ALA A 82 2.83 19.71 10.31
CA ALA A 82 2.26 20.98 10.80
C ALA A 82 1.61 21.90 9.75
N ALA A 83 1.80 21.67 8.45
CA ALA A 83 1.17 22.52 7.42
C ALA A 83 0.08 21.72 6.68
N PRO A 84 -1.20 22.15 6.71
CA PRO A 84 -2.20 21.58 5.82
C PRO A 84 -1.74 21.84 4.39
N TYR A 85 -1.48 20.77 3.63
CA TYR A 85 -1.14 20.89 2.22
C TYR A 85 -2.21 21.72 1.52
N VAL A 86 -1.80 22.73 0.77
CA VAL A 86 -2.74 23.52 -0.03
C VAL A 86 -3.40 22.56 -1.02
N ALA A 87 -4.72 22.51 -0.95
CA ALA A 87 -5.59 21.75 -1.83
C ALA A 87 -5.12 21.81 -3.29
N GLY A 88 -4.79 20.66 -3.88
CA GLY A 88 -4.41 20.53 -5.30
C GLY A 88 -2.92 20.30 -5.58
N GLN A 89 -2.06 20.25 -4.56
CA GLN A 89 -0.62 20.06 -4.76
C GLN A 89 -0.15 18.59 -4.68
N VAL A 90 -1.00 17.67 -4.22
CA VAL A 90 -0.66 16.24 -4.13
C VAL A 90 -0.96 15.53 -5.45
N ARG A 91 0.08 14.94 -6.04
CA ARG A 91 0.01 14.15 -7.28
C ARG A 91 0.34 12.70 -6.97
N ILE A 92 -0.42 11.76 -7.53
CA ILE A 92 -0.08 10.34 -7.46
C ILE A 92 1.10 10.03 -8.39
N HIS A 93 1.90 9.04 -8.01
CA HIS A 93 2.97 8.50 -8.85
C HIS A 93 2.44 8.08 -10.23
N PRO A 94 3.14 8.37 -11.35
CA PRO A 94 2.66 8.03 -12.70
C PRO A 94 2.35 6.54 -12.93
N LEU A 95 3.04 5.62 -12.24
CA LEU A 95 2.73 4.18 -12.30
C LEU A 95 1.37 3.83 -11.69
N LEU A 96 0.90 4.65 -10.75
CA LEU A 96 -0.37 4.46 -10.06
C LEU A 96 -1.47 5.35 -10.65
N ALA A 97 -1.14 6.30 -11.53
CA ALA A 97 -2.11 7.17 -12.17
C ALA A 97 -2.92 6.39 -13.23
N PRO A 98 -4.20 6.74 -13.44
CA PRO A 98 -4.94 6.21 -14.58
C PRO A 98 -4.32 6.71 -15.90
N PRO A 99 -4.44 5.93 -16.98
CA PRO A 99 -3.96 6.37 -18.28
C PRO A 99 -4.78 7.57 -18.79
N PRO A 100 -4.15 8.50 -19.53
CA PRO A 100 -4.90 9.48 -20.30
C PRO A 100 -5.81 8.79 -21.34
N PRO A 101 -6.91 9.45 -21.77
CA PRO A 101 -7.78 8.91 -22.81
C PRO A 101 -7.00 8.53 -24.08
N GLY A 102 -7.18 7.30 -24.56
CA GLY A 102 -6.50 6.77 -25.74
C GLY A 102 -5.11 6.15 -25.47
N PHE A 103 -4.67 6.08 -24.22
CA PHE A 103 -3.40 5.45 -23.83
C PHE A 103 -3.62 4.21 -22.96
N SER A 104 -2.65 3.31 -22.97
CA SER A 104 -2.60 2.16 -22.07
C SER A 104 -2.09 2.55 -20.68
N SER A 105 -2.57 1.86 -19.64
CA SER A 105 -2.07 2.03 -18.27
C SER A 105 -0.56 1.83 -18.21
N ALA A 106 0.14 2.66 -17.44
CA ALA A 106 1.58 2.51 -17.17
C ALA A 106 1.89 1.26 -16.31
N LEU A 107 0.87 0.71 -15.65
CA LEU A 107 0.96 -0.49 -14.83
C LEU A 107 -0.13 -1.48 -15.22
N ALA A 108 0.27 -2.66 -15.69
CA ALA A 108 -0.61 -3.80 -15.88
C ALA A 108 -0.47 -4.74 -14.68
N TRP A 109 -1.55 -4.84 -13.90
CA TRP A 109 -1.56 -5.71 -12.72
C TRP A 109 -2.94 -6.30 -12.46
N ASP A 110 -2.99 -7.61 -12.31
CA ASP A 110 -4.16 -8.35 -11.85
C ASP A 110 -4.14 -8.43 -10.31
N LEU A 111 -5.15 -7.85 -9.67
CA LEU A 111 -5.31 -7.77 -8.22
C LEU A 111 -5.47 -9.13 -7.55
N THR A 112 -5.79 -10.19 -8.30
CA THR A 112 -5.80 -11.57 -7.78
C THR A 112 -4.39 -12.15 -7.62
N ARG A 113 -3.40 -11.56 -8.30
CA ARG A 113 -2.01 -12.03 -8.32
C ARG A 113 -1.13 -11.17 -7.41
N ALA A 114 -0.07 -11.80 -6.90
CA ALA A 114 0.87 -11.13 -6.02
C ALA A 114 1.53 -9.91 -6.70
N PRO A 115 1.88 -8.84 -5.95
CA PRO A 115 2.46 -7.62 -6.53
C PRO A 115 3.67 -7.82 -7.44
N LYS A 116 4.44 -8.90 -7.24
CA LYS A 116 5.58 -9.27 -8.09
C LYS A 116 5.22 -9.59 -9.55
N SER A 117 3.95 -9.85 -9.85
CA SER A 117 3.48 -10.07 -11.23
C SER A 117 3.02 -8.78 -11.90
N ALA A 118 3.09 -7.63 -11.22
CA ALA A 118 2.79 -6.35 -11.80
C ALA A 118 3.86 -5.99 -12.84
N LEU A 119 3.41 -5.56 -14.02
CA LEU A 119 4.26 -5.22 -15.15
C LEU A 119 4.17 -3.73 -15.42
N ARG A 120 5.33 -3.09 -15.53
CA ARG A 120 5.46 -1.75 -16.08
C ARG A 120 5.25 -1.81 -17.59
N CYS A 121 4.35 -0.98 -18.08
CA CYS A 121 4.05 -0.82 -19.49
C CYS A 121 4.58 0.54 -19.95
N THR A 122 5.47 0.53 -20.93
CA THR A 122 6.00 1.75 -21.56
C THR A 122 5.64 1.74 -23.05
N SER A 123 5.18 2.88 -23.57
CA SER A 123 4.78 2.99 -24.98
C SER A 123 5.91 2.55 -25.91
N GLY A 124 5.62 1.57 -26.77
CA GLY A 124 6.57 1.05 -27.76
C GLY A 124 7.60 0.05 -27.22
N ALA A 125 7.55 -0.34 -25.94
CA ALA A 125 8.40 -1.39 -25.39
C ALA A 125 7.57 -2.56 -24.85
N HIS A 126 8.22 -3.72 -24.71
CA HIS A 126 7.60 -4.88 -24.08
C HIS A 126 7.36 -4.64 -22.59
N PRO A 127 6.21 -5.09 -22.04
CA PRO A 127 5.96 -5.04 -20.61
C PRO A 127 7.08 -5.72 -19.82
N ALA A 128 7.57 -5.04 -18.78
CA ALA A 128 8.68 -5.53 -17.95
C ALA A 128 8.26 -5.61 -16.47
N PRO A 129 8.80 -6.55 -15.68
CA PRO A 129 8.57 -6.57 -14.23
C PRO A 129 9.01 -5.26 -13.56
N LEU A 130 8.31 -4.86 -12.50
CA LEU A 130 8.75 -3.75 -11.66
C LEU A 130 10.06 -4.10 -10.92
N ASP A 131 11.03 -3.22 -10.99
CA ASP A 131 12.26 -3.32 -10.21
C ASP A 131 12.05 -2.81 -8.77
N THR A 132 13.00 -3.16 -7.88
CA THR A 132 12.95 -2.75 -6.47
C THR A 132 13.05 -1.23 -6.30
N ALA A 133 13.74 -0.55 -7.23
CA ALA A 133 13.84 0.90 -7.24
C ALA A 133 12.47 1.56 -7.47
N ALA A 134 11.71 1.13 -8.48
CA ALA A 134 10.36 1.64 -8.72
C ALA A 134 9.40 1.39 -7.55
N LEU A 135 9.51 0.24 -6.90
CA LEU A 135 8.69 -0.07 -5.72
C LEU A 135 9.04 0.81 -4.51
N ALA A 136 10.28 1.32 -4.45
CA ALA A 136 10.75 2.21 -3.40
C ALA A 136 10.37 3.69 -3.63
N GLU A 137 9.94 4.06 -4.85
CA GLU A 137 9.53 5.43 -5.17
C GLU A 137 8.29 5.84 -4.34
N PRO A 138 8.22 7.09 -3.86
CA PRO A 138 7.04 7.60 -3.17
C PRO A 138 5.78 7.46 -4.02
N ALA A 139 4.68 6.99 -3.40
CA ALA A 139 3.39 6.85 -4.09
C ALA A 139 2.76 8.21 -4.45
N THR A 140 3.20 9.28 -3.78
CA THR A 140 2.68 10.64 -3.94
C THR A 140 3.82 11.66 -3.98
N HIS A 141 3.56 12.78 -4.63
CA HIS A 141 4.39 13.98 -4.57
C HIS A 141 3.53 15.18 -4.16
N PRO A 142 3.81 15.85 -3.03
CA PRO A 142 4.85 15.50 -2.05
C PRO A 142 4.57 14.14 -1.36
N PRO A 143 5.60 13.46 -0.80
CA PRO A 143 5.42 12.17 -0.13
C PRO A 143 4.51 12.25 1.09
N LEU A 144 3.52 11.36 1.17
CA LEU A 144 2.58 11.27 2.30
C LEU A 144 2.84 10.05 3.20
N PRO A 145 2.61 10.16 4.52
CA PRO A 145 2.81 9.07 5.47
C PRO A 145 1.67 8.03 5.48
N ALA A 146 0.51 8.35 4.90
CA ALA A 146 -0.62 7.45 4.78
C ALA A 146 -1.49 7.81 3.58
N LEU A 147 -2.16 6.81 3.01
CA LEU A 147 -3.19 6.99 1.98
C LEU A 147 -4.44 6.20 2.35
N THR A 148 -5.60 6.66 1.89
CA THR A 148 -6.86 5.93 2.00
C THR A 148 -7.41 5.67 0.63
N LEU A 149 -7.56 4.41 0.24
CA LEU A 149 -8.25 4.05 -0.98
C LEU A 149 -9.72 3.76 -0.70
N ILE A 150 -10.56 4.19 -1.62
CA ILE A 150 -11.95 3.76 -1.75
C ILE A 150 -12.11 3.09 -3.10
N CYS A 151 -13.12 2.25 -3.23
CA CYS A 151 -13.50 1.64 -4.50
C CYS A 151 -15.01 1.52 -4.51
N ASP A 152 -15.65 1.88 -5.61
CA ASP A 152 -17.12 1.89 -5.70
C ASP A 152 -17.74 0.49 -5.54
N ILE A 153 -16.94 -0.55 -5.82
CA ILE A 153 -17.35 -1.96 -5.73
C ILE A 153 -17.15 -2.51 -4.30
N LEU A 154 -16.29 -1.89 -3.49
CA LEU A 154 -15.95 -2.36 -2.15
C LEU A 154 -16.69 -1.54 -1.08
N PRO A 155 -17.37 -2.18 -0.10
CA PRO A 155 -18.08 -1.44 0.93
C PRO A 155 -17.16 -0.87 2.03
N TRP A 156 -15.85 -1.15 1.98
CA TRP A 156 -14.84 -0.66 2.93
C TRP A 156 -13.75 0.15 2.22
N SER A 157 -13.10 1.03 2.98
CA SER A 157 -11.88 1.71 2.56
C SER A 157 -10.62 0.90 2.91
N ILE A 158 -9.55 1.09 2.15
CA ILE A 158 -8.23 0.49 2.39
C ILE A 158 -7.30 1.58 2.91
N THR A 159 -6.80 1.43 4.13
CA THR A 159 -5.78 2.36 4.67
C THR A 159 -4.39 1.80 4.38
N ILE A 160 -3.52 2.63 3.83
CA ILE A 160 -2.16 2.28 3.43
C ILE A 160 -1.20 3.11 4.26
N THR A 161 -0.24 2.41 4.88
CA THR A 161 0.87 2.99 5.64
C THR A 161 2.17 2.32 5.17
N PRO A 162 3.34 2.94 5.40
CA PRO A 162 4.63 2.34 5.07
C PRO A 162 4.76 0.95 5.66
N THR A 163 5.21 -0.04 4.87
CA THR A 163 5.38 -1.42 5.32
C THR A 163 6.74 -1.58 6.02
N PRO A 164 6.80 -1.82 7.34
CA PRO A 164 8.07 -1.95 8.04
C PRO A 164 8.86 -3.17 7.55
N GLY A 165 10.14 -2.98 7.24
CA GLY A 165 11.03 -4.07 6.83
C GLY A 165 10.77 -4.62 5.42
N ALA A 166 9.95 -3.96 4.60
CA ALA A 166 9.77 -4.37 3.22
C ALA A 166 11.07 -4.25 2.41
N ALA A 167 11.27 -5.15 1.43
CA ALA A 167 12.48 -5.18 0.60
C ALA A 167 12.67 -3.92 -0.26
N TRP A 168 11.57 -3.20 -0.54
CA TRP A 168 11.57 -1.92 -1.26
C TRP A 168 11.63 -0.70 -0.34
N ALA A 169 11.55 -0.87 0.99
CA ALA A 169 11.53 0.26 1.90
C ALA A 169 12.93 0.89 1.97
N GLN A 170 13.02 2.19 1.69
CA GLN A 170 14.20 2.96 2.04
C GLN A 170 14.27 3.13 3.56
N ARG A 171 15.42 2.79 4.14
CA ARG A 171 15.62 2.89 5.59
C ARG A 171 15.37 4.33 6.05
N GLY A 172 14.33 4.52 6.87
CA GLY A 172 14.01 5.80 7.48
C GLY A 172 13.12 6.73 6.66
N ALA A 173 12.58 6.31 5.52
CA ALA A 173 11.58 7.10 4.78
C ALA A 173 10.18 6.91 5.41
N PRO A 174 9.57 7.95 6.02
CA PRO A 174 8.26 7.83 6.68
C PRO A 174 7.10 8.07 5.69
N CYS A 175 7.21 7.57 4.46
CA CYS A 175 6.21 7.82 3.41
C CYS A 175 5.77 6.54 2.71
N VAL A 176 4.53 6.54 2.24
CA VAL A 176 3.96 5.44 1.46
C VAL A 176 4.66 5.37 0.10
N THR A 177 5.19 4.20 -0.25
CA THR A 177 5.80 3.94 -1.55
C THR A 177 4.83 3.26 -2.52
N VAL A 178 5.20 3.18 -3.80
CA VAL A 178 4.47 2.38 -4.80
C VAL A 178 4.33 0.93 -4.34
N GLY A 179 5.39 0.33 -3.78
CA GLY A 179 5.38 -1.03 -3.24
C GLY A 179 4.39 -1.21 -2.10
N ASP A 180 4.28 -0.25 -1.19
CA ASP A 180 3.31 -0.28 -0.09
C ASP A 180 1.86 -0.29 -0.60
N VAL A 181 1.58 0.48 -1.65
CA VAL A 181 0.26 0.52 -2.28
C VAL A 181 -0.11 -0.84 -2.85
N LEU A 182 0.75 -1.41 -3.70
CA LEU A 182 0.48 -2.72 -4.34
C LEU A 182 0.37 -3.83 -3.29
N HIS A 183 1.30 -3.86 -2.33
CA HIS A 183 1.31 -4.87 -1.28
C HIS A 183 0.08 -4.81 -0.38
N THR A 184 -0.32 -3.62 0.07
CA THR A 184 -1.46 -3.45 0.96
C THR A 184 -2.77 -3.77 0.26
N VAL A 185 -2.97 -3.29 -0.97
CA VAL A 185 -4.16 -3.62 -1.78
C VAL A 185 -4.30 -5.12 -1.95
N TYR A 186 -3.23 -5.81 -2.37
CA TYR A 186 -3.24 -7.26 -2.51
C TYR A 186 -3.58 -7.96 -1.18
N SER A 187 -2.90 -7.58 -0.10
CA SER A 187 -3.06 -8.22 1.20
C SER A 187 -4.49 -8.08 1.73
N VAL A 188 -5.07 -6.88 1.63
CA VAL A 188 -6.44 -6.62 2.07
C VAL A 188 -7.47 -7.36 1.22
N LEU A 189 -7.29 -7.44 -0.10
CA LEU A 189 -8.18 -8.19 -0.98
C LEU A 189 -8.13 -9.70 -0.75
N ARG A 190 -7.04 -10.21 -0.16
CA ARG A 190 -6.88 -11.64 0.18
C ARG A 190 -7.51 -12.03 1.52
N LEU A 191 -7.98 -11.07 2.33
CA LEU A 191 -8.68 -11.35 3.58
C LEU A 191 -10.03 -12.03 3.32
N ALA A 192 -10.38 -12.95 4.21
CA ALA A 192 -11.71 -13.55 4.25
C ALA A 192 -12.76 -12.49 4.62
N VAL A 193 -13.93 -12.60 4.02
CA VAL A 193 -15.05 -11.69 4.25
C VAL A 193 -15.83 -12.16 5.47
N ASN A 194 -16.16 -11.22 6.36
CA ASN A 194 -16.99 -11.51 7.52
C ASN A 194 -18.46 -11.70 7.07
N PRO A 195 -19.22 -12.66 7.60
CA PRO A 195 -20.66 -12.79 7.36
C PRO A 195 -21.45 -11.47 7.43
N THR A 196 -21.09 -10.56 8.34
CA THR A 196 -21.74 -9.24 8.44
C THR A 196 -21.50 -8.38 7.19
N GLU A 197 -20.29 -8.41 6.62
CA GLU A 197 -19.98 -7.68 5.38
C GLU A 197 -20.81 -8.21 4.20
N LEU A 198 -21.00 -9.53 4.13
CA LEU A 198 -21.85 -10.19 3.13
C LEU A 198 -23.35 -9.91 3.35
N PHE A 199 -23.76 -9.65 4.59
CA PHE A 199 -25.13 -9.29 4.92
C PHE A 199 -25.51 -7.91 4.39
N HIS A 200 -24.57 -6.97 4.37
CA HIS A 200 -24.82 -5.58 3.96
C HIS A 200 -24.92 -5.37 2.44
N ILE A 201 -24.57 -6.36 1.62
CA ILE A 201 -24.73 -6.26 0.17
C ILE A 201 -26.10 -6.77 -0.30
N PRO A 202 -26.69 -6.18 -1.35
CA PRO A 202 -27.95 -6.65 -1.93
C PRO A 202 -27.87 -8.13 -2.36
N PRO A 203 -28.99 -8.89 -2.30
CA PRO A 203 -29.01 -10.31 -2.65
C PRO A 203 -28.45 -10.61 -4.05
N GLU A 204 -28.75 -9.76 -5.04
CA GLU A 204 -28.21 -9.89 -6.40
C GLU A 204 -26.68 -9.74 -6.45
N ALA A 205 -26.13 -8.80 -5.67
CA ALA A 205 -24.69 -8.64 -5.57
C ALA A 205 -24.06 -9.85 -4.87
N ARG A 206 -24.71 -10.40 -3.84
CA ARG A 206 -24.24 -11.61 -3.15
C ARG A 206 -24.11 -12.81 -4.09
N ALA A 207 -25.12 -13.07 -4.92
CA ALA A 207 -25.04 -14.15 -5.91
C ALA A 207 -23.87 -13.97 -6.89
N ARG A 208 -23.56 -12.72 -7.28
CA ARG A 208 -22.40 -12.41 -8.13
C ARG A 208 -21.07 -12.67 -7.41
N VAL A 209 -20.97 -12.30 -6.13
CA VAL A 209 -19.79 -12.57 -5.28
C VAL A 209 -19.59 -14.07 -5.09
N GLU A 210 -20.66 -14.82 -4.81
CA GLU A 210 -20.62 -16.30 -4.71
C GLU A 210 -20.16 -16.92 -6.03
N GLY A 211 -20.67 -16.45 -7.17
CA GLY A 211 -20.20 -16.88 -8.48
C GLY A 211 -18.71 -16.60 -8.71
N ALA A 212 -18.20 -15.45 -8.27
CA ALA A 212 -16.77 -15.12 -8.34
C ALA A 212 -15.92 -16.03 -7.44
N PHE A 213 -16.39 -16.31 -6.21
CA PHE A 213 -15.79 -17.27 -5.30
C PHE A 213 -15.65 -18.66 -5.93
N HIS A 214 -16.73 -19.18 -6.54
CA HIS A 214 -16.70 -20.49 -7.20
C HIS A 214 -15.71 -20.53 -8.37
N ARG A 215 -15.64 -19.47 -9.20
CA ARG A 215 -14.65 -19.37 -10.27
C ARG A 215 -13.22 -19.40 -9.73
N ARG A 216 -12.93 -18.65 -8.65
CA ARG A 216 -11.62 -18.66 -7.99
C ARG A 216 -11.25 -20.05 -7.46
N CYS A 217 -12.18 -20.73 -6.80
CA CYS A 217 -11.96 -22.07 -6.26
C CYS A 217 -11.69 -23.09 -7.37
N ALA A 218 -12.42 -23.01 -8.48
CA ALA A 218 -12.17 -23.86 -9.65
C ALA A 218 -10.77 -23.66 -10.24
N ALA A 219 -10.26 -22.41 -10.25
CA ALA A 219 -8.94 -22.10 -10.80
C ALA A 219 -7.77 -22.45 -9.85
N ALA A 220 -7.95 -22.32 -8.53
CA ALA A 220 -6.86 -22.45 -7.55
C ALA A 220 -6.77 -23.82 -6.84
N GLY A 221 -7.75 -24.70 -7.02
CA GLY A 221 -7.77 -26.04 -6.44
C GLY A 221 -8.44 -26.13 -5.05
N PRO A 222 -8.49 -27.34 -4.46
CA PRO A 222 -9.39 -27.67 -3.35
C PRO A 222 -9.10 -26.89 -2.05
N GLY A 223 -7.85 -26.53 -1.78
CA GLY A 223 -7.48 -25.79 -0.58
C GLY A 223 -7.94 -24.34 -0.56
N GLU A 224 -8.37 -23.79 -1.70
CA GLU A 224 -8.83 -22.40 -1.79
C GLU A 224 -10.30 -22.27 -1.33
N ALA A 225 -11.12 -23.31 -1.47
CA ALA A 225 -12.51 -23.34 -1.02
C ALA A 225 -12.64 -23.27 0.50
N ALA A 226 -11.74 -23.94 1.24
CA ALA A 226 -11.71 -23.92 2.70
C ALA A 226 -11.47 -22.51 3.28
N LYS A 227 -10.95 -21.58 2.48
CA LYS A 227 -10.69 -20.19 2.91
C LYS A 227 -11.93 -19.29 2.79
N GLY A 228 -13.04 -19.82 2.27
CA GLY A 228 -14.29 -19.09 2.07
C GLY A 228 -14.17 -17.92 1.08
N ILE A 229 -15.21 -17.08 1.07
CA ILE A 229 -15.28 -15.87 0.26
C ILE A 229 -14.22 -14.87 0.75
N LYS A 230 -13.49 -14.29 -0.20
CA LYS A 230 -12.47 -13.27 0.04
C LYS A 230 -12.93 -11.94 -0.51
N ARG A 231 -12.31 -10.88 -0.01
CA ARG A 231 -12.58 -9.50 -0.44
C ARG A 231 -12.35 -9.29 -1.94
N VAL A 232 -11.44 -10.03 -2.56
CA VAL A 232 -11.24 -10.03 -4.02
C VAL A 232 -12.44 -10.56 -4.81
N ASP A 233 -13.27 -11.42 -4.21
CA ASP A 233 -14.46 -11.97 -4.87
C ASP A 233 -15.55 -10.88 -5.05
N PHE A 234 -15.48 -9.79 -4.28
CA PHE A 234 -16.35 -8.61 -4.45
C PHE A 234 -16.10 -7.88 -5.76
N LEU A 235 -14.94 -8.07 -6.39
CA LEU A 235 -14.61 -7.42 -7.67
C LEU A 235 -15.38 -8.02 -8.86
N VAL A 236 -15.96 -9.22 -8.70
CA VAL A 236 -16.78 -9.90 -9.72
C VAL A 236 -16.13 -9.93 -11.12
N GLY A 237 -14.80 -10.02 -11.20
CA GLY A 237 -14.07 -10.07 -12.48
C GLY A 237 -13.45 -8.74 -12.93
N ALA A 238 -13.77 -7.62 -12.27
CA ALA A 238 -13.06 -6.35 -12.43
C ALA A 238 -11.72 -6.39 -11.67
N ASN A 239 -10.83 -7.29 -12.09
CA ASN A 239 -9.63 -7.64 -11.34
C ASN A 239 -8.39 -6.86 -11.81
N GLY A 240 -8.47 -6.13 -12.93
CA GLY A 240 -7.36 -5.33 -13.45
C GLY A 240 -7.22 -4.02 -12.69
N PHE A 241 -6.01 -3.66 -12.31
CA PHE A 241 -5.70 -2.32 -11.78
C PHE A 241 -5.73 -1.28 -12.92
N ALA A 242 -6.55 -0.24 -12.77
CA ALA A 242 -6.69 0.82 -13.78
C ALA A 242 -6.21 2.21 -13.31
N GLY A 243 -5.63 2.29 -12.11
CA GLY A 243 -5.05 3.51 -11.56
C GLY A 243 -5.80 4.07 -10.34
N LEU A 244 -5.29 5.19 -9.83
CA LEU A 244 -5.78 5.91 -8.66
C LEU A 244 -6.04 7.38 -9.01
N THR A 245 -7.20 7.91 -8.65
CA THR A 245 -7.51 9.36 -8.74
C THR A 245 -7.82 9.95 -7.39
N MET A 246 -7.47 11.21 -7.18
CA MET A 246 -7.82 11.89 -5.93
C MET A 246 -9.34 12.02 -5.83
N ALA A 247 -9.90 11.73 -4.65
CA ALA A 247 -11.30 12.05 -4.38
C ALA A 247 -11.43 13.58 -4.25
N MET A 248 -12.37 14.20 -4.97
CA MET A 248 -12.49 15.67 -5.07
C MET A 248 -13.49 16.30 -4.08
N GLY A 249 -14.18 15.51 -3.26
CA GLY A 249 -15.05 16.04 -2.19
C GLY A 249 -16.14 15.07 -1.75
N GLY A 250 -17.02 15.55 -0.89
CA GLY A 250 -18.26 14.87 -0.51
C GLY A 250 -18.17 13.94 0.71
N ALA A 251 -19.27 13.22 0.98
CA ALA A 251 -19.41 12.31 2.13
C ALA A 251 -18.29 11.25 2.21
N VAL A 252 -17.68 10.95 1.06
CA VAL A 252 -16.56 10.04 0.88
C VAL A 252 -15.33 10.43 1.70
N MET A 253 -15.08 11.72 1.93
CA MET A 253 -13.90 12.16 2.65
C MET A 253 -13.96 11.90 4.16
N LYS A 254 -15.14 11.73 4.76
CA LYS A 254 -15.31 11.47 6.21
C LYS A 254 -14.42 12.33 7.14
N GLY A 255 -14.22 13.61 6.80
CA GLY A 255 -13.36 14.54 7.54
C GLY A 255 -11.85 14.44 7.26
N LYS A 256 -11.43 13.63 6.30
CA LYS A 256 -10.04 13.57 5.79
C LYS A 256 -9.73 14.75 4.88
N GLY A 257 -8.46 15.13 4.86
CA GLY A 257 -7.94 16.22 4.03
C GLY A 257 -7.93 15.89 2.54
N LEU A 258 -7.88 16.93 1.70
CA LEU A 258 -7.65 16.78 0.26
C LEU A 258 -6.28 16.11 0.02
N GLY A 259 -6.23 15.13 -0.87
CA GLY A 259 -5.01 14.35 -1.16
C GLY A 259 -4.80 13.12 -0.26
N GLU A 260 -5.62 12.92 0.77
CA GLU A 260 -5.53 11.72 1.64
C GLU A 260 -6.38 10.56 1.12
N VAL A 261 -7.45 10.86 0.36
CA VAL A 261 -8.40 9.87 -0.15
C VAL A 261 -8.29 9.74 -1.67
N TRP A 262 -8.15 8.50 -2.13
CA TRP A 262 -7.95 8.13 -3.53
C TRP A 262 -8.97 7.07 -3.95
N VAL A 263 -9.48 7.19 -5.17
CA VAL A 263 -10.40 6.24 -5.80
C VAL A 263 -9.58 5.22 -6.59
N LEU A 264 -9.74 3.94 -6.25
CA LEU A 264 -9.17 2.82 -6.99
C LEU A 264 -10.05 2.49 -8.19
N HIS A 265 -9.51 2.68 -9.38
CA HIS A 265 -10.14 2.32 -10.64
C HIS A 265 -9.78 0.89 -11.01
N LEU A 266 -10.78 0.18 -11.55
CA LEU A 266 -10.68 -1.21 -11.94
C LEU A 266 -10.97 -1.37 -13.42
N ALA A 267 -10.31 -2.33 -14.04
CA ALA A 267 -10.54 -2.77 -15.41
C ALA A 267 -10.98 -4.24 -15.42
N MET A 268 -11.75 -4.62 -16.44
CA MET A 268 -12.00 -6.03 -16.73
C MET A 268 -10.68 -6.66 -17.19
N ALA A 269 -10.30 -7.76 -16.54
CA ALA A 269 -9.10 -8.52 -16.87
C ALA A 269 -9.31 -9.43 -18.09
#